data_AF-A0A0N0TRL1-F1
#
_entry.id   AF-A0A0N0TRL1-F1
#
_cell.length_a   1.000
_cell.length_b   1.000
_cell.length_c   1.000
_cell.angle_alpha   90.00
_cell.angle_beta   90.00
_cell.angle_gamma   90.00
#
_symmetry.space_group_name_H-M   'P 1'
#
loop_
_entity.id
_entity.type
_entity.pdbx_description
1 polymer ?
#
loop_
_entity_poly.entity_id
_entity_poly.type
_entity_poly.pdbx_seq_one_letter_code
_entity_poly.pdbx_strand_id
1 'polypeptide(L)'
;MSERGIAPDTAAQEPAPEPVTALELAEARIPARYRHALADHPQVTAWADGIARAGRPGPAGAPGIAEGPSLRIVGPTGTGKTHQAYGAIRSLLAAGVRLRWEAVTAADLYARLRPRPGFDSERDLQSLMRCPLLLLDDLGAAKTSEWTEELTYRLINHRYEHLRPTLITSNLTTDALRTALGDRVASRLAQMTEPVTLAGPDRRRTRPTV
;
A
#
# COMPACT_ATOMS: atom_id res chain seq x y z
N MET A 1 61.64 -29.02 -31.55
CA MET A 1 60.41 -28.68 -32.29
C MET A 1 59.28 -29.48 -31.67
N SER A 2 58.23 -28.96 -31.07
CA SER A 2 57.83 -27.59 -30.77
C SER A 2 56.94 -27.65 -29.54
N GLU A 3 57.21 -26.79 -28.57
CA GLU A 3 56.31 -26.44 -27.49
C GLU A 3 55.07 -25.75 -28.08
N ARG A 4 53.87 -26.14 -27.62
CA ARG A 4 52.73 -25.22 -27.50
C ARG A 4 51.92 -25.62 -26.27
N GLY A 5 52.17 -24.89 -25.19
CA GLY A 5 51.28 -24.84 -24.04
C GLY A 5 49.95 -24.20 -24.44
N ILE A 6 48.86 -24.85 -24.03
CA ILE A 6 47.53 -24.25 -23.98
C ILE A 6 47.19 -24.25 -22.49
N ALA A 7 47.31 -23.08 -21.85
CA ALA A 7 46.78 -22.89 -20.52
C ALA A 7 45.25 -23.09 -20.58
N PRO A 8 44.62 -23.75 -19.59
CA PRO A 8 43.17 -23.74 -19.51
C PRO A 8 42.74 -22.29 -19.29
N ASP A 9 41.93 -21.80 -20.22
CA ASP A 9 41.21 -20.54 -20.12
C ASP A 9 40.33 -20.61 -18.87
N THR A 10 40.78 -19.98 -17.79
CA THR A 10 39.99 -19.80 -16.58
C THR A 10 38.89 -18.80 -16.94
N ALA A 11 37.82 -19.31 -17.57
CA ALA A 11 36.61 -18.56 -17.79
C ALA A 11 36.19 -18.00 -16.42
N ALA A 12 36.32 -16.68 -16.27
CA ALA A 12 35.89 -15.96 -15.10
C ALA A 12 34.41 -16.29 -14.91
N GLN A 13 34.13 -17.12 -13.92
CA GLN A 13 32.79 -17.52 -13.57
C GLN A 13 32.08 -16.24 -13.14
N GLU A 14 31.16 -15.75 -13.98
CA GLU A 14 30.34 -14.59 -13.66
C GLU A 14 29.76 -14.82 -12.26
N PRO A 15 29.94 -13.87 -11.32
CA PRO A 15 29.42 -14.04 -9.98
C PRO A 15 27.93 -14.32 -10.10
N ALA A 16 27.47 -15.41 -9.46
CA ALA A 16 26.06 -15.74 -9.41
C ALA A 16 25.29 -14.48 -8.95
N PRO A 17 24.17 -14.12 -9.60
CA PRO A 17 23.43 -12.93 -9.23
C PRO A 17 23.12 -12.98 -7.74
N GLU A 18 23.48 -11.92 -7.02
CA GLU A 18 23.22 -11.83 -5.58
C GLU A 18 21.73 -12.13 -5.32
N PRO A 19 21.42 -12.88 -4.24
CA PRO A 19 20.05 -13.24 -3.94
C PRO A 19 19.24 -11.97 -3.69
N VAL A 20 18.34 -11.64 -4.63
CA VAL A 20 17.43 -10.50 -4.53
C VAL A 20 16.71 -10.59 -3.18
N THR A 21 16.90 -9.59 -2.34
CA THR A 21 16.32 -9.57 -1.01
C THR A 21 14.80 -9.51 -1.10
N ALA A 22 14.11 -10.06 -0.08
CA ALA A 22 12.65 -9.93 0.01
C ALA A 22 12.18 -8.46 0.08
N LEU A 23 13.09 -7.52 0.43
CA LEU A 23 12.85 -6.08 0.35
C LEU A 23 12.79 -5.61 -1.10
N GLU A 24 13.78 -5.96 -1.92
CA GLU A 24 13.84 -5.57 -3.33
C GLU A 24 12.67 -6.17 -4.15
N LEU A 25 12.29 -7.42 -3.87
CA LEU A 25 11.10 -8.03 -4.51
C LEU A 25 9.80 -7.33 -4.11
N ALA A 26 9.69 -6.90 -2.85
CA ALA A 26 8.54 -6.13 -2.39
C ALA A 26 8.54 -4.72 -2.99
N GLU A 27 9.69 -4.06 -3.09
CA GLU A 27 9.86 -2.76 -3.74
C GLU A 27 9.58 -2.82 -5.25
N ALA A 28 9.84 -3.95 -5.91
CA ALA A 28 9.51 -4.14 -7.32
C ALA A 28 7.99 -4.06 -7.59
N ARG A 29 7.15 -4.41 -6.60
CA ARG A 29 5.68 -4.25 -6.68
C ARG A 29 5.22 -2.81 -6.49
N ILE A 30 6.08 -1.92 -5.97
CA ILE A 30 5.78 -0.48 -5.84
C ILE A 30 5.91 0.18 -7.22
N PRO A 31 4.91 0.97 -7.66
CA PRO A 31 4.99 1.69 -8.94
C PRO A 31 6.26 2.53 -9.02
N ALA A 32 6.89 2.59 -10.20
CA ALA A 32 8.19 3.22 -10.40
C ALA A 32 8.32 4.62 -9.77
N ARG A 33 7.25 5.43 -9.86
CA ARG A 33 7.20 6.77 -9.28
C ARG A 33 7.35 6.82 -7.76
N TYR A 34 6.99 5.76 -7.04
CA TYR A 34 6.95 5.69 -5.59
C TYR A 34 8.03 4.77 -5.00
N ARG A 35 8.92 4.19 -5.82
CA ARG A 35 9.99 3.29 -5.35
C ARG A 35 10.95 3.94 -4.36
N HIS A 36 11.09 5.27 -4.42
CA HIS A 36 11.90 6.04 -3.49
C HIS A 36 11.04 6.89 -2.55
N ALA A 37 9.76 6.55 -2.39
CA ALA A 37 8.88 7.32 -1.53
C ALA A 37 9.32 7.26 -0.07
N LEU A 38 9.30 8.40 0.61
CA LEU A 38 9.64 8.52 2.02
C LEU A 38 8.43 9.04 2.79
N ALA A 39 8.12 8.38 3.91
CA ALA A 39 7.19 8.91 4.88
C ALA A 39 7.93 9.95 5.74
N ASP A 40 7.67 11.23 5.49
CA ASP A 40 8.27 12.35 6.23
C ASP A 40 7.27 13.02 7.19
N HIS A 41 5.99 12.66 7.10
CA HIS A 41 4.97 13.19 7.98
C HIS A 41 5.00 12.48 9.35
N PRO A 42 5.13 13.20 10.49
CA PRO A 42 5.33 12.57 11.80
C PRO A 42 4.29 11.52 12.17
N GLN A 43 3.00 11.79 11.92
CA GLN A 43 1.92 10.83 12.18
C GLN A 43 1.99 9.57 11.29
N VAL A 44 2.49 9.70 10.05
CA VAL A 44 2.62 8.55 9.13
C VAL A 44 3.77 7.66 9.60
N THR A 45 4.88 8.26 10.00
CA THR A 45 6.03 7.55 10.57
C THR A 45 5.64 6.87 11.89
N ALA A 46 4.99 7.58 12.79
CA ALA A 46 4.53 7.03 14.07
C ALA A 46 3.57 5.85 13.89
N TRP A 47 2.65 5.93 12.92
CA TRP A 47 1.78 4.82 12.56
C TRP A 47 2.56 3.60 12.07
N ALA A 48 3.52 3.79 11.15
CA ALA A 48 4.34 2.70 10.63
C ALA A 48 5.16 2.02 11.74
N ASP A 49 5.76 2.81 12.63
CA ASP A 49 6.52 2.30 13.79
C ASP A 49 5.61 1.57 14.78
N GLY A 50 4.38 2.05 14.97
CA GLY A 50 3.36 1.38 15.77
C GLY A 50 2.99 0.01 15.21
N ILE A 51 2.72 -0.06 13.91
CA ILE A 51 2.40 -1.31 13.21
C ILE A 51 3.56 -2.29 13.23
N ALA A 52 4.80 -1.83 13.01
CA ALA A 52 5.99 -2.69 13.06
C ALA A 52 6.19 -3.28 14.47
N ARG A 53 6.02 -2.49 15.53
CA ARG A 53 6.17 -2.95 16.92
C ARG A 53 5.05 -3.89 17.38
N ALA A 54 3.82 -3.66 16.92
CA ALA A 54 2.67 -4.53 17.22
C ALA A 54 2.68 -5.84 16.41
N GLY A 55 3.64 -5.99 15.49
CA GLY A 55 3.79 -7.14 14.64
C GLY A 55 3.88 -8.46 15.39
N ARG A 56 3.29 -9.52 14.82
CA ARG A 56 3.45 -10.90 15.29
C ARG A 56 4.52 -11.64 14.49
N PRO A 57 5.17 -12.68 15.03
CA PRO A 57 6.10 -13.50 14.26
C PRO A 57 5.42 -14.08 13.00
N GLY A 58 6.02 -13.82 11.84
CA GLY A 58 5.68 -14.39 10.55
C GLY A 58 6.56 -15.61 10.21
N PRO A 59 6.54 -16.08 8.95
CA PRO A 59 7.40 -17.16 8.50
C PRO A 59 8.87 -16.87 8.79
N ALA A 60 9.61 -17.88 9.24
CA ALA A 60 11.02 -17.77 9.65
C ALA A 60 11.28 -16.74 10.77
N GLY A 61 10.28 -16.39 11.56
CA GLY A 61 10.41 -15.45 12.69
C GLY A 61 10.47 -13.98 12.28
N ALA A 62 10.35 -13.66 10.98
CA ALA A 62 10.33 -12.27 10.52
C ALA A 62 9.09 -11.53 11.06
N PRO A 63 9.20 -10.25 11.46
CA PRO A 63 8.05 -9.47 11.91
C PRO A 63 6.94 -9.46 10.87
N GLY A 64 5.72 -9.80 11.28
CA GLY A 64 4.52 -9.65 10.48
C GLY A 64 3.69 -8.44 10.93
N ILE A 65 2.49 -8.34 10.38
CA ILE A 65 1.41 -7.43 10.75
C ILE A 65 0.31 -8.37 11.25
N ALA A 66 -0.09 -8.14 12.49
CA ALA A 66 -1.19 -8.83 13.11
C ALA A 66 -2.46 -8.03 12.88
N GLU A 67 -2.90 -7.35 13.92
CA GLU A 67 -4.00 -6.42 13.99
C GLU A 67 -3.43 -5.04 14.33
N GLY A 68 -4.09 -3.98 13.90
CA GLY A 68 -3.64 -2.63 14.20
C GLY A 68 -4.51 -1.54 13.60
N PRO A 69 -4.26 -0.28 14.00
CA PRO A 69 -5.00 0.84 13.46
C PRO A 69 -4.75 0.97 11.96
N SER A 70 -5.77 1.46 11.25
CA SER A 70 -5.62 1.93 9.88
C SER A 70 -5.12 3.38 9.87
N LEU A 71 -4.73 3.89 8.71
CA LEU A 71 -4.28 5.28 8.54
C LEU A 71 -5.08 5.91 7.42
N ARG A 72 -5.62 7.10 7.63
CA ARG A 72 -6.31 7.86 6.60
C ARG A 72 -5.59 9.17 6.34
N ILE A 73 -5.06 9.31 5.14
CA ILE A 73 -4.34 10.49 4.67
C ILE A 73 -5.25 11.29 3.73
N VAL A 74 -5.70 12.46 4.18
CA VAL A 74 -6.57 13.37 3.42
C VAL A 74 -5.84 14.66 3.05
N GLY A 75 -6.32 15.35 2.03
CA GLY A 75 -5.79 16.67 1.64
C GLY A 75 -5.90 16.93 0.13
N PRO A 76 -5.60 18.15 -0.32
CA PRO A 76 -5.72 18.54 -1.73
C PRO A 76 -4.92 17.67 -2.70
N THR A 77 -5.27 17.72 -3.99
CA THR A 77 -4.52 17.04 -5.04
C THR A 77 -3.07 17.51 -5.06
N GLY A 78 -2.14 16.57 -5.18
CA GLY A 78 -0.72 16.89 -5.33
C GLY A 78 0.05 17.13 -4.03
N THR A 79 -0.58 17.09 -2.86
CA THR A 79 0.12 17.29 -1.56
C THR A 79 0.99 16.12 -1.10
N GLY A 80 0.99 14.99 -1.82
CA GLY A 80 1.86 13.85 -1.54
C GLY A 80 1.21 12.68 -0.80
N LYS A 81 -0.11 12.59 -0.71
CA LYS A 81 -0.81 11.51 0.03
C LYS A 81 -0.37 10.09 -0.35
N THR A 82 -0.42 9.76 -1.65
CA THR A 82 0.03 8.46 -2.16
C THR A 82 1.53 8.24 -1.91
N HIS A 83 2.34 9.30 -1.95
CA HIS A 83 3.77 9.22 -1.63
C HIS A 83 3.99 8.87 -0.16
N GLN A 84 3.25 9.50 0.78
CA GLN A 84 3.29 9.13 2.20
C GLN A 84 2.85 7.68 2.43
N ALA A 85 1.79 7.23 1.75
CA ALA A 85 1.28 5.87 1.90
C ALA A 85 2.31 4.81 1.44
N TYR A 86 2.94 5.00 0.27
CA TYR A 86 4.03 4.12 -0.15
C TYR A 86 5.28 4.28 0.74
N GLY A 87 5.56 5.48 1.22
CA GLY A 87 6.60 5.73 2.21
C GLY A 87 6.41 4.89 3.47
N ALA A 88 5.19 4.83 4.01
CA ALA A 88 4.86 3.98 5.15
C ALA A 88 5.05 2.49 4.85
N ILE A 89 4.61 2.01 3.68
CA ILE A 89 4.86 0.62 3.24
C ILE A 89 6.36 0.33 3.20
N ARG A 90 7.16 1.24 2.63
CA ARG A 90 8.62 1.10 2.56
C ARG A 90 9.26 1.12 3.94
N SER A 91 8.82 1.98 4.86
CA SER A 91 9.29 1.99 6.24
C SER A 91 9.05 0.65 6.94
N LEU A 92 7.87 0.05 6.76
CA LEU A 92 7.58 -1.29 7.29
C LEU A 92 8.52 -2.35 6.71
N LEU A 93 8.72 -2.34 5.38
CA LEU A 93 9.61 -3.28 4.72
C LEU A 93 11.08 -3.12 5.16
N ALA A 94 11.53 -1.87 5.34
CA ALA A 94 12.86 -1.54 5.83
C ALA A 94 13.07 -1.94 7.30
N ALA A 95 12.02 -1.88 8.12
CA ALA A 95 11.99 -2.43 9.48
C ALA A 95 11.96 -3.96 9.52
N GLY A 96 12.06 -4.64 8.37
CA GLY A 96 12.07 -6.09 8.27
C GLY A 96 10.69 -6.73 8.36
N VAL A 97 9.60 -5.96 8.28
CA VAL A 97 8.24 -6.52 8.28
C VAL A 97 8.01 -7.28 6.98
N ARG A 98 7.84 -8.61 7.07
CA ARG A 98 7.69 -9.52 5.93
C ARG A 98 6.27 -10.04 5.84
N LEU A 99 5.47 -9.48 4.93
CA LEU A 99 4.12 -9.93 4.62
C LEU A 99 3.65 -9.59 3.21
N ARG A 100 2.55 -10.22 2.82
CA ARG A 100 1.73 -9.81 1.68
C ARG A 100 1.04 -8.48 1.97
N TRP A 101 1.13 -7.57 1.02
CA TRP A 101 0.34 -6.35 0.94
C TRP A 101 -0.25 -6.22 -0.47
N GLU A 102 -1.34 -5.46 -0.59
CA GLU A 102 -1.97 -5.10 -1.84
C GLU A 102 -2.11 -3.58 -1.92
N ALA A 103 -1.99 -3.00 -3.12
CA ALA A 103 -2.29 -1.60 -3.38
C ALA A 103 -3.19 -1.50 -4.60
N VAL A 104 -4.23 -0.68 -4.48
CA VAL A 104 -5.21 -0.49 -5.56
C VAL A 104 -5.84 0.90 -5.41
N THR A 105 -6.08 1.58 -6.52
CA THR A 105 -6.92 2.79 -6.49
C THR A 105 -8.38 2.40 -6.33
N ALA A 106 -9.22 3.25 -5.74
CA ALA A 106 -10.66 2.95 -5.66
C ALA A 106 -11.28 2.72 -7.05
N ALA A 107 -10.85 3.49 -8.06
CA ALA A 107 -11.31 3.30 -9.44
C ALA A 107 -10.90 1.94 -10.03
N ASP A 108 -9.64 1.53 -9.86
CA ASP A 108 -9.14 0.23 -10.35
C ASP A 108 -9.78 -0.93 -9.59
N LEU A 109 -10.04 -0.76 -8.29
CA LEU A 109 -10.77 -1.72 -7.46
C LEU A 109 -12.15 -2.00 -8.06
N TYR A 110 -12.92 -0.95 -8.32
CA TYR A 110 -14.24 -1.08 -8.92
C TYR A 110 -14.14 -1.66 -10.34
N ALA A 111 -13.20 -1.21 -11.17
CA ALA A 111 -13.02 -1.80 -12.51
C ALA A 111 -12.71 -3.30 -12.45
N ARG A 112 -11.83 -3.72 -11.53
CA ARG A 112 -11.40 -5.11 -11.33
C ARG A 112 -12.52 -6.01 -10.81
N LEU A 113 -13.35 -5.51 -9.90
CA LEU A 113 -14.42 -6.29 -9.26
C LEU A 113 -15.72 -6.34 -10.07
N ARG A 114 -15.77 -5.65 -11.21
CA ARG A 114 -16.96 -5.64 -12.06
C ARG A 114 -17.24 -7.07 -12.55
N PRO A 115 -18.45 -7.63 -12.30
CA PRO A 115 -18.79 -8.99 -12.70
C PRO A 115 -18.61 -9.19 -14.21
N ARG A 116 -17.94 -10.27 -14.60
CA ARG A 116 -17.73 -10.67 -16.00
C ARG A 116 -17.69 -12.21 -16.11
N PRO A 117 -18.22 -12.80 -17.19
CA PRO A 117 -18.23 -14.25 -17.36
C PRO A 117 -16.84 -14.86 -17.20
N GLY A 118 -16.75 -15.97 -16.48
CA GLY A 118 -15.49 -16.70 -16.25
C GLY A 118 -14.52 -16.03 -15.27
N PHE A 119 -14.92 -14.96 -14.56
CA PHE A 119 -14.11 -14.28 -13.57
C PHE A 119 -14.76 -14.29 -12.20
N ASP A 120 -14.02 -14.71 -11.19
CA ASP A 120 -14.48 -14.75 -9.81
C ASP A 120 -14.12 -13.44 -9.09
N SER A 121 -14.98 -12.43 -9.26
CA SER A 121 -14.83 -11.14 -8.58
C SER A 121 -14.93 -11.27 -7.07
N GLU A 122 -15.65 -12.27 -6.56
CA GLU A 122 -15.80 -12.48 -5.12
C GLU A 122 -14.48 -12.96 -4.51
N ARG A 123 -13.77 -13.89 -5.16
CA ARG A 123 -12.44 -14.32 -4.73
C ARG A 123 -11.45 -13.15 -4.66
N ASP A 124 -11.50 -12.25 -5.64
CA ASP A 124 -10.64 -11.06 -5.66
C ASP A 124 -10.98 -10.09 -4.51
N LEU A 125 -12.26 -9.86 -4.25
CA LEU A 125 -12.71 -9.08 -3.09
C LEU A 125 -12.25 -9.72 -1.77
N GLN A 126 -12.40 -11.04 -1.63
CA GLN A 126 -11.94 -11.78 -0.45
C GLN A 126 -10.42 -11.68 -0.25
N SER A 127 -9.65 -11.67 -1.33
CA SER A 127 -8.20 -11.46 -1.28
C SER A 127 -7.86 -10.09 -0.68
N LEU A 128 -8.54 -9.03 -1.13
CA LEU A 128 -8.34 -7.66 -0.61
C LEU A 128 -8.83 -7.51 0.84
N MET A 129 -9.94 -8.17 1.19
CA MET A 129 -10.45 -8.23 2.56
C MET A 129 -9.44 -8.87 3.52
N ARG A 130 -8.76 -9.93 3.10
CA ARG A 130 -7.92 -10.76 3.97
C ARG A 130 -6.43 -10.43 3.92
N CYS A 131 -5.97 -9.67 2.93
CA CYS A 131 -4.56 -9.31 2.85
C CYS A 131 -4.11 -8.55 4.13
N PRO A 132 -2.92 -8.86 4.68
CA PRO A 132 -2.44 -8.25 5.92
C PRO A 132 -2.42 -6.72 5.91
N LEU A 133 -1.99 -6.13 4.80
CA LEU A 133 -1.96 -4.68 4.60
C LEU A 133 -2.56 -4.32 3.24
N LEU A 134 -3.51 -3.39 3.23
CA LEU A 134 -4.12 -2.86 2.02
C LEU A 134 -3.84 -1.37 1.92
N LEU A 135 -3.36 -0.91 0.76
CA LEU A 135 -3.42 0.48 0.35
C LEU A 135 -4.62 0.66 -0.59
N LEU A 136 -5.62 1.40 -0.12
CA LEU A 136 -6.76 1.87 -0.90
C LEU A 136 -6.55 3.35 -1.24
N ASP A 137 -6.02 3.59 -2.43
CA ASP A 137 -5.63 4.93 -2.89
C ASP A 137 -6.82 5.65 -3.55
N ASP A 138 -6.90 6.96 -3.33
CA ASP A 138 -7.87 7.88 -3.93
C ASP A 138 -9.35 7.53 -3.68
N LEU A 139 -9.67 7.11 -2.45
CA LEU A 139 -11.02 6.81 -2.03
C LEU A 139 -11.92 8.05 -2.11
N GLY A 140 -13.08 7.90 -2.74
CA GLY A 140 -14.04 9.00 -2.94
C GLY A 140 -13.80 9.85 -4.19
N ALA A 141 -12.77 9.56 -5.01
CA ALA A 141 -12.58 10.25 -6.29
C ALA A 141 -13.47 9.68 -7.42
N ALA A 142 -13.87 8.42 -7.32
CA ALA A 142 -14.75 7.78 -8.30
C ALA A 142 -16.22 8.17 -8.09
N LYS A 143 -17.00 8.17 -9.17
CA LYS A 143 -18.46 8.35 -9.07
C LYS A 143 -19.06 7.21 -8.26
N THR A 144 -19.87 7.57 -7.27
CA THR A 144 -20.59 6.62 -6.44
C THR A 144 -21.84 6.09 -7.14
N SER A 145 -22.09 4.82 -6.90
CA SER A 145 -23.24 4.02 -7.31
C SER A 145 -23.54 3.05 -6.19
N GLU A 146 -24.78 2.55 -6.11
CA GLU A 146 -25.18 1.56 -5.10
C GLU A 146 -24.21 0.36 -5.05
N TRP A 147 -23.77 -0.10 -6.22
CA TRP A 147 -22.82 -1.20 -6.33
C TRP A 147 -21.44 -0.88 -5.76
N THR A 148 -20.87 0.30 -6.08
CA THR A 148 -19.57 0.71 -5.50
C THR A 148 -19.66 0.98 -4.01
N GLU A 149 -20.80 1.49 -3.53
CA GLU A 149 -21.06 1.70 -2.10
C GLU A 149 -21.13 0.36 -1.36
N GLU A 150 -21.86 -0.62 -1.90
CA GLU A 150 -21.94 -1.97 -1.34
C GLU A 150 -20.55 -2.64 -1.29
N LEU A 151 -19.79 -2.59 -2.38
CA LEU A 151 -18.44 -3.15 -2.41
C LEU A 151 -17.51 -2.49 -1.38
N THR A 152 -17.57 -1.15 -1.28
CA THR A 152 -16.77 -0.40 -0.31
C THR A 152 -17.19 -0.77 1.10
N TYR A 153 -18.49 -0.85 1.37
CA TYR A 153 -19.02 -1.28 2.67
C TYR A 153 -18.54 -2.67 3.04
N ARG A 154 -18.68 -3.65 2.15
CA ARG A 154 -18.23 -5.03 2.38
C ARG A 154 -16.74 -5.07 2.71
N LEU A 155 -15.91 -4.42 1.89
CA LEU A 155 -14.45 -4.38 2.09
C LEU A 155 -14.06 -3.73 3.41
N ILE A 156 -14.58 -2.52 3.68
CA ILE A 156 -14.25 -1.77 4.89
C ILE A 156 -14.79 -2.46 6.14
N ASN A 157 -16.02 -2.98 6.10
CA ASN A 157 -16.62 -3.70 7.24
C ASN A 157 -15.80 -4.92 7.64
N HIS A 158 -15.41 -5.77 6.68
CA HIS A 158 -14.61 -6.95 7.00
C HIS A 158 -13.25 -6.56 7.62
N ARG A 159 -12.56 -5.57 7.04
CA ARG A 159 -11.25 -5.12 7.53
C ARG A 159 -11.36 -4.45 8.90
N TYR A 160 -12.45 -3.71 9.13
CA TYR A 160 -12.80 -3.12 10.42
C TYR A 160 -13.00 -4.20 11.51
N GLU A 161 -13.84 -5.21 11.25
CA GLU A 161 -14.16 -6.27 12.21
C GLU A 161 -12.95 -7.14 12.59
N HIS A 162 -11.96 -7.22 11.70
CA HIS A 162 -10.75 -8.03 11.87
C HIS A 162 -9.51 -7.19 12.18
N LEU A 163 -9.68 -5.90 12.52
CA LEU A 163 -8.60 -4.97 12.84
C LEU A 163 -7.43 -5.00 11.83
N ARG A 164 -7.76 -5.13 10.54
CA ARG A 164 -6.76 -5.28 9.47
C ARG A 164 -6.25 -3.91 9.03
N PRO A 165 -4.96 -3.60 9.22
CA PRO A 165 -4.43 -2.28 8.88
C PRO A 165 -4.66 -1.92 7.42
N THR A 166 -5.19 -0.72 7.19
CA THR A 166 -5.51 -0.20 5.85
C THR A 166 -4.95 1.21 5.73
N LEU A 167 -4.13 1.44 4.72
CA LEU A 167 -3.72 2.78 4.31
C LEU A 167 -4.76 3.31 3.34
N ILE A 168 -5.38 4.44 3.66
CA ILE A 168 -6.41 5.07 2.83
C ILE A 168 -5.94 6.45 2.46
N THR A 169 -6.01 6.81 1.18
CA THR A 169 -5.82 8.20 0.75
C THR A 169 -7.12 8.75 0.18
N SER A 170 -7.36 10.05 0.37
CA SER A 170 -8.51 10.72 -0.24
C SER A 170 -8.26 12.20 -0.49
N ASN A 171 -8.82 12.72 -1.59
CA ASN A 171 -8.88 14.15 -1.85
C ASN A 171 -10.07 14.85 -1.15
N LEU A 172 -11.00 14.07 -0.59
CA LEU A 172 -12.20 14.57 0.05
C LEU A 172 -11.95 14.88 1.53
N THR A 173 -12.69 15.87 2.05
CA THR A 173 -12.78 16.13 3.49
C THR A 173 -13.52 14.98 4.19
N THR A 174 -13.44 14.91 5.53
CA THR A 174 -14.18 13.90 6.30
C THR A 174 -15.68 13.94 6.01
N ASP A 175 -16.27 15.14 5.90
CA ASP A 175 -17.70 15.29 5.64
C ASP A 175 -18.06 14.90 4.20
N ALA A 176 -17.23 15.28 3.22
CA ALA A 176 -17.43 14.88 1.84
C ALA A 176 -17.27 13.36 1.65
N LEU A 177 -16.35 12.72 2.39
CA LEU A 177 -16.24 11.26 2.44
C LEU A 177 -17.49 10.60 3.00
N ARG A 178 -18.11 11.18 4.05
CA ARG A 178 -19.37 10.67 4.60
C ARG A 178 -20.48 10.74 3.56
N THR A 179 -20.62 11.86 2.86
CA THR A 179 -21.61 12.00 1.80
C THR A 179 -21.36 11.01 0.65
N ALA A 180 -20.11 10.78 0.28
CA ALA A 180 -19.76 9.88 -0.82
C ALA A 180 -19.92 8.39 -0.47
N LEU A 181 -19.57 7.98 0.76
CA LEU A 181 -19.50 6.56 1.13
C LEU A 181 -20.68 6.08 1.98
N GLY A 182 -21.55 7.00 2.40
CA GLY A 182 -22.61 6.76 3.36
C GLY A 182 -22.13 6.67 4.80
N ASP A 183 -23.05 6.93 5.74
CA ASP A 183 -22.77 7.05 7.17
C ASP A 183 -22.10 5.81 7.78
N ARG A 184 -22.50 4.61 7.34
CA ARG A 184 -21.99 3.34 7.90
C ARG A 184 -20.50 3.15 7.62
N VAL A 185 -20.06 3.50 6.41
CA VAL A 185 -18.65 3.39 6.01
C VAL A 185 -17.85 4.51 6.66
N ALA A 186 -18.35 5.76 6.61
CA ALA A 186 -17.68 6.90 7.22
C ALA A 186 -17.46 6.72 8.73
N SER A 187 -18.45 6.18 9.45
CA SER A 187 -18.34 5.90 10.89
C SER A 187 -17.25 4.88 11.20
N ARG A 188 -17.19 3.76 10.46
CA ARG A 188 -16.13 2.75 10.61
C ARG A 188 -14.75 3.30 10.30
N LEU A 189 -14.64 4.05 9.19
CA LEU A 189 -13.39 4.71 8.82
C LEU A 189 -12.92 5.66 9.92
N ALA A 190 -13.82 6.51 10.43
CA ALA A 190 -13.48 7.46 11.50
C ALA A 190 -12.94 6.78 12.76
N GLN A 191 -13.43 5.59 13.10
CA GLN A 191 -12.97 4.83 14.27
C GLN A 191 -11.70 4.02 14.00
N MET A 192 -11.60 3.34 12.85
CA MET A 192 -10.47 2.45 12.59
C MET A 192 -9.22 3.18 12.12
N THR A 193 -9.33 4.42 11.65
CA THR A 193 -8.20 5.16 11.06
C THR A 193 -7.65 6.24 11.98
N GLU A 194 -6.34 6.30 12.08
CA GLU A 194 -5.64 7.51 12.52
C GLU A 194 -5.72 8.58 11.41
N PRO A 195 -6.20 9.80 11.69
CA PRO A 195 -6.34 10.84 10.68
C PRO A 195 -5.03 11.60 10.47
N VAL A 196 -4.64 11.75 9.21
CA VAL A 196 -3.52 12.59 8.76
C VAL A 196 -4.05 13.55 7.70
N THR A 197 -3.81 14.85 7.87
CA THR A 197 -4.19 15.87 6.90
C THR A 197 -2.94 16.49 6.30
N LEU A 198 -2.75 16.34 4.99
CA LEU A 198 -1.69 17.02 4.26
C LEU A 198 -2.21 18.33 3.69
N ALA A 199 -1.53 19.42 4.03
CA ALA A 199 -1.73 20.73 3.44
C ALA A 199 -0.52 21.12 2.56
N GLY A 200 -0.68 22.19 1.79
CA GLY A 200 0.39 22.77 0.98
C GLY A 200 0.14 22.71 -0.53
N PRO A 201 1.10 23.20 -1.33
CA PRO A 201 0.96 23.29 -2.77
C PRO A 201 1.02 21.90 -3.43
N ASP A 202 0.56 21.84 -4.68
CA ASP A 202 0.76 20.66 -5.52
C ASP A 202 2.26 20.46 -5.78
N ARG A 203 2.85 19.48 -5.08
CA ARG A 203 4.28 19.12 -5.18
C ARG A 203 4.69 18.68 -6.60
N ARG A 204 3.71 18.35 -7.46
CA ARG A 204 3.94 17.97 -8.87
C ARG A 204 4.08 19.19 -9.78
N ARG A 205 3.58 20.36 -9.34
CA ARG A 205 3.61 21.62 -10.09
C ARG A 205 4.68 22.58 -9.58
N THR A 206 5.16 22.39 -8.36
CA THR A 206 6.34 23.08 -7.86
C THR A 206 7.58 22.52 -8.56
N ARG A 207 8.21 23.32 -9.43
CA ARG A 207 9.57 23.04 -9.89
C ARG A 207 10.50 23.02 -8.66
N PRO A 208 11.49 22.13 -8.57
CA PRO A 208 12.58 22.35 -7.65
C PRO A 208 13.20 23.71 -8.01
N THR A 209 13.26 24.63 -7.06
CA THR A 209 14.14 25.79 -7.21
C THR A 209 15.54 25.21 -7.27
N VAL A 210 16.16 25.32 -8.45
CA VAL A 210 17.56 24.91 -8.70
C VAL A 210 18.47 25.75 -7.82
#